data_AF-A0A0J9USV2-F1
#
_entry.id   AF-A0A0J9USV2-F1
#
_cell.length_a   1.000
_cell.length_b   1.000
_cell.length_c   1.000
_cell.angle_alpha   90.00
_cell.angle_beta   90.00
_cell.angle_gamma   90.00
#
_symmetry.space_group_name_H-M   'P 1'
#
loop_
_entity.id
_entity.type
_entity.pdbx_description
1 polymer ?
#
loop_
_entity_poly.entity_id
_entity_poly.type
_entity_poly.pdbx_seq_one_letter_code
_entity_poly.pdbx_strand_id
1 'polypeptide(L)'
;MSWCIPTNLVPDDWTTDPEEMEKDFYWGDKGSGRLAAAAVGITNPEGLMIKDREEGGDAYLFQDANGIYMWSMPTNDVYKYTKPTSRDDILAEMRKPAGRGKVEMTLMPRRS
;
A
#
# COMPACT_ATOMS: atom_id res chain seq x y z
N MET A 1 -12.29 8.62 13.14
CA MET A 1 -12.28 8.07 11.77
C MET A 1 -11.63 6.71 11.83
N SER A 2 -12.26 5.68 11.29
CA SER A 2 -11.72 4.32 11.36
C SER A 2 -10.52 4.20 10.43
N TRP A 3 -9.38 3.79 10.99
CA TRP A 3 -8.12 3.70 10.25
C TRP A 3 -8.05 2.44 9.36
N CYS A 4 -8.90 1.46 9.62
CA CYS A 4 -8.98 0.22 8.86
C CYS A 4 -9.80 0.36 7.57
N ILE A 5 -9.42 -0.42 6.55
CA ILE A 5 -10.23 -0.60 5.35
C ILE A 5 -11.39 -1.55 5.70
N PRO A 6 -12.67 -1.17 5.46
CA PRO A 6 -13.79 -2.09 5.59
C PRO A 6 -13.62 -3.30 4.67
N THR A 7 -13.92 -4.50 5.15
CA THR A 7 -13.70 -5.76 4.41
C THR A 7 -14.38 -5.77 3.04
N ASN A 8 -15.55 -5.14 2.89
CA ASN A 8 -16.26 -5.04 1.61
C ASN A 8 -15.59 -4.10 0.58
N LEU A 9 -14.55 -3.36 0.98
CA LEU A 9 -13.76 -2.48 0.11
C LEU A 9 -12.39 -3.07 -0.23
N VAL A 10 -12.01 -4.20 0.37
CA VAL A 10 -10.76 -4.89 0.05
C VAL A 10 -10.91 -5.60 -1.32
N PRO A 11 -9.98 -5.40 -2.27
CA PRO A 11 -9.96 -6.17 -3.52
C PRO A 11 -9.70 -7.67 -3.29
N ASP A 12 -10.24 -8.53 -4.16
CA ASP A 12 -10.22 -9.99 -3.98
C ASP A 12 -8.80 -10.57 -3.84
N ASP A 13 -7.81 -9.94 -4.46
CA ASP A 13 -6.39 -10.33 -4.45
C ASP A 13 -5.55 -9.63 -3.37
N TRP A 14 -6.22 -9.01 -2.40
CA TRP A 14 -5.63 -8.28 -1.28
C TRP A 14 -6.28 -8.67 0.04
N THR A 15 -5.57 -8.45 1.14
CA THR A 15 -6.07 -8.79 2.47
C THR A 15 -5.74 -7.72 3.51
N THR A 16 -6.57 -7.70 4.55
CA THR A 16 -6.38 -6.91 5.78
C THR A 16 -6.24 -7.81 7.00
N ASP A 17 -6.08 -9.13 6.80
CA ASP A 17 -5.84 -10.08 7.88
C ASP A 17 -4.58 -9.67 8.67
N PRO A 18 -4.70 -9.42 9.99
CA PRO A 18 -3.56 -9.06 10.82
C PRO A 18 -2.39 -10.05 10.76
N GLU A 19 -2.66 -11.35 10.56
CA GLU A 19 -1.63 -12.39 10.48
C GLU A 19 -0.81 -12.27 9.19
N GLU A 20 -1.43 -11.90 8.06
CA GLU A 20 -0.71 -11.67 6.80
C GLU A 20 -0.11 -10.27 6.70
N MET A 21 -0.78 -9.29 7.30
CA MET A 21 -0.28 -7.91 7.30
C MET A 21 1.05 -7.78 8.02
N GLU A 22 1.35 -8.63 9.01
CA GLU A 22 2.57 -8.63 9.82
C GLU A 22 3.06 -7.21 10.17
N LYS A 23 2.16 -6.36 10.68
CA LYS A 23 2.43 -4.91 10.81
C LYS A 23 3.67 -4.61 11.65
N ASP A 24 3.91 -5.37 12.70
CA ASP A 24 5.09 -5.20 13.55
C ASP A 24 6.40 -5.49 12.79
N PHE A 25 6.38 -6.48 11.88
CA PHE A 25 7.53 -6.84 11.07
C PHE A 25 7.81 -5.79 9.98
N TYR A 26 6.80 -5.36 9.22
CA TYR A 26 7.00 -4.45 8.09
C TYR A 26 7.05 -2.97 8.48
N TRP A 27 6.28 -2.56 9.51
CA TRP A 27 6.06 -1.15 9.86
C TRP A 27 6.58 -0.76 11.25
N GLY A 28 7.12 -1.72 12.01
CA GLY A 28 7.88 -1.43 13.23
C GLY A 28 9.13 -0.59 12.98
N ASP A 29 9.84 -0.18 14.04
CA ASP A 29 10.92 0.81 13.98
C ASP A 29 12.05 0.49 12.96
N LYS A 30 12.31 -0.79 12.72
CA LYS A 30 13.29 -1.29 11.75
C LYS A 30 12.67 -2.10 10.61
N GLY A 31 11.35 -2.03 10.47
CA GLY A 31 10.61 -2.79 9.48
C GLY A 31 10.98 -2.35 8.06
N SER A 32 11.02 -3.30 7.14
CA SER A 32 11.44 -3.07 5.75
C SER A 32 10.53 -2.08 5.03
N GLY A 33 9.21 -2.14 5.26
CA GLY A 33 8.25 -1.16 4.72
C GLY A 33 8.49 0.24 5.26
N ARG A 34 8.75 0.37 6.57
CA ARG A 34 9.11 1.66 7.20
C ARG A 34 10.41 2.23 6.61
N LEU A 35 11.43 1.40 6.41
CA LEU A 35 12.70 1.81 5.81
C LEU A 35 12.52 2.21 4.33
N ALA A 36 11.71 1.49 3.56
CA ALA A 36 11.39 1.83 2.17
C ALA A 36 10.68 3.17 2.06
N ALA A 37 9.67 3.41 2.92
CA ALA A 37 8.97 4.69 3.01
C ALA A 37 9.92 5.84 3.39
N ALA A 38 10.79 5.63 4.38
CA ALA A 38 11.77 6.62 4.82
C ALA A 38 12.78 6.97 3.72
N ALA A 39 13.20 5.99 2.91
CA ALA A 39 14.15 6.19 1.80
C ALA A 39 13.61 7.14 0.72
N VAL A 40 12.29 7.30 0.60
CA VAL A 40 11.65 8.26 -0.31
C VAL A 40 11.06 9.48 0.41
N GLY A 41 11.34 9.60 1.71
CA GLY A 41 10.98 10.77 2.50
C GLY A 41 9.60 10.76 3.14
N ILE A 42 8.93 9.62 3.17
CA ILE A 42 7.66 9.44 3.85
C ILE A 42 7.93 9.17 5.33
N THR A 43 7.26 9.92 6.19
CA THR A 43 7.42 9.84 7.65
C THR A 43 6.11 9.44 8.29
N ASN A 44 6.16 8.58 9.31
CA ASN A 44 4.98 7.99 9.97
C ASN A 44 4.08 7.20 9.01
N PRO A 45 4.62 6.24 8.23
CA PRO A 45 3.82 5.41 7.36
C PRO A 45 2.90 4.49 8.16
N GLU A 46 1.72 4.21 7.64
CA GLU A 46 0.84 3.16 8.16
C GLU A 46 0.38 2.20 7.06
N GLY A 47 0.64 0.91 7.27
CA GLY A 47 0.17 -0.17 6.41
C GLY A 47 -1.34 -0.33 6.45
N LEU A 48 -1.96 -0.36 5.26
CA LEU A 48 -3.41 -0.44 5.08
C LEU A 48 -3.88 -1.84 4.68
N MET A 49 -3.21 -2.48 3.73
CA MET A 49 -3.48 -3.83 3.24
C MET A 49 -2.27 -4.37 2.48
N ILE A 50 -2.16 -5.69 2.41
CA ILE A 50 -1.10 -6.41 1.70
C ILE A 50 -1.74 -7.25 0.58
N LYS A 51 -1.00 -7.47 -0.51
CA LYS A 51 -1.40 -8.47 -1.51
C LYS A 51 -1.51 -9.83 -0.81
N ASP A 52 -2.58 -10.58 -1.09
CA ASP A 52 -2.79 -11.89 -0.50
C ASP A 52 -1.57 -12.81 -0.76
N ARG A 53 -1.19 -13.61 0.23
CA ARG A 53 -0.04 -14.52 0.08
C ARG A 53 -0.20 -15.52 -1.07
N GLU A 54 -1.42 -15.99 -1.33
CA GLU A 54 -1.71 -16.91 -2.43
C GLU A 54 -1.54 -16.23 -3.80
N GLU A 55 -1.71 -14.90 -3.83
CA GLU A 55 -1.52 -14.04 -4.99
C GLU A 55 -0.10 -13.46 -5.09
N GLY A 56 0.80 -13.87 -4.18
CA GLY A 56 2.24 -13.60 -4.22
C GLY A 56 2.79 -12.79 -3.05
N GLY A 57 1.95 -12.11 -2.25
CA GLY A 57 2.40 -11.37 -1.06
C GLY A 57 3.46 -10.30 -1.33
N ASP A 58 3.48 -9.72 -2.53
CA ASP A 58 4.63 -8.97 -3.06
C ASP A 58 4.45 -7.43 -3.05
N ALA A 59 3.30 -6.95 -2.57
CA ALA A 59 2.98 -5.54 -2.53
C ALA A 59 2.22 -5.15 -1.26
N TYR A 60 2.47 -3.93 -0.78
CA TYR A 60 1.81 -3.34 0.38
C TYR A 60 1.21 -1.99 0.03
N LEU A 61 -0.08 -1.78 0.30
CA LEU A 61 -0.71 -0.46 0.25
C LEU A 61 -0.56 0.21 1.61
N PHE A 62 -0.04 1.43 1.65
CA PHE A 62 0.16 2.18 2.88
C PHE A 62 -0.11 3.67 2.66
N GLN A 63 -0.20 4.44 3.75
CA GLN A 63 -0.47 5.87 3.68
C GLN A 63 0.38 6.68 4.67
N ASP A 64 0.45 7.97 4.43
CA ASP A 64 0.84 8.99 5.41
C ASP A 64 -0.11 10.19 5.32
N ALA A 65 0.21 11.30 5.98
CA ALA A 65 -0.58 12.53 5.90
C ALA A 65 -0.65 13.17 4.50
N ASN A 66 0.26 12.79 3.58
CA ASN A 66 0.45 13.39 2.26
C ASN A 66 -0.09 12.54 1.11
N GLY A 67 -0.52 11.31 1.36
CA GLY A 67 -1.19 10.48 0.36
C GLY A 67 -1.13 8.99 0.61
N ILE A 68 -1.40 8.25 -0.47
CA ILE A 68 -1.49 6.79 -0.50
C ILE A 68 -0.46 6.26 -1.47
N TYR A 69 0.16 5.16 -1.07
CA TYR A 69 1.35 4.62 -1.69
C TYR A 69 1.26 3.10 -1.82
N MET A 70 1.96 2.57 -2.81
CA MET A 70 2.22 1.14 -2.93
C MET A 70 3.73 0.92 -2.79
N TRP A 71 4.10 0.02 -1.90
CA TRP A 71 5.45 -0.51 -1.81
C TRP A 71 5.50 -1.85 -2.53
N SER A 72 6.33 -1.96 -3.57
CA SER A 72 6.65 -3.23 -4.22
C SER A 72 7.82 -3.86 -3.48
N MET A 73 7.58 -4.99 -2.82
CA MET A 73 8.62 -5.65 -2.02
C MET A 73 9.75 -6.24 -2.87
N PRO A 74 9.49 -6.85 -4.05
CA PRO A 74 10.55 -7.42 -4.89
C PRO A 74 11.58 -6.39 -5.38
N THR A 75 11.12 -5.20 -5.76
CA THR A 75 11.97 -4.11 -6.28
C THR A 75 12.42 -3.14 -5.19
N ASN A 76 11.74 -3.19 -4.03
CA ASN A 76 11.85 -2.23 -2.96
C ASN A 76 11.58 -0.78 -3.43
N ASP A 77 10.68 -0.64 -4.41
CA ASP A 77 10.24 0.65 -4.94
C ASP A 77 8.95 1.11 -4.28
N VAL A 78 8.83 2.42 -4.09
CA VAL A 78 7.63 3.06 -3.55
C VAL A 78 7.01 3.93 -4.63
N TYR A 79 5.72 3.72 -4.85
CA TYR A 79 4.93 4.45 -5.83
C TYR A 79 3.85 5.25 -5.11
N LYS A 80 3.66 6.51 -5.49
CA LYS A 80 2.54 7.33 -5.00
C LYS A 80 1.38 7.26 -5.97
N TYR A 81 0.17 7.06 -5.48
CA TYR A 81 -1.04 7.22 -6.28
C TYR A 81 -1.28 8.70 -6.59
N THR A 82 -1.41 9.02 -7.87
CA THR A 82 -1.63 10.38 -8.36
C THR A 82 -3.03 10.56 -8.93
N LYS A 83 -3.68 9.49 -9.42
CA LYS A 83 -5.11 9.47 -9.75
C LYS A 83 -5.71 8.07 -9.59
N PRO A 84 -6.87 7.92 -8.95
CA PRO A 84 -7.40 8.84 -7.95
C PRO A 84 -6.44 8.97 -6.75
N THR A 85 -6.64 9.98 -5.90
CA THR A 85 -5.80 10.23 -4.71
C THR A 85 -6.49 9.86 -3.40
N SER A 86 -7.80 9.64 -3.41
CA SER A 86 -8.56 9.21 -2.23
C SER A 86 -8.45 7.70 -2.05
N ARG A 87 -8.46 7.24 -0.80
CA ARG A 87 -8.40 5.80 -0.48
C ARG A 87 -9.55 5.05 -1.13
N ASP A 88 -10.76 5.55 -0.93
CA ASP A 88 -11.96 4.83 -1.32
C ASP A 88 -12.10 4.76 -2.85
N ASP A 89 -11.69 5.80 -3.57
CA ASP A 89 -11.67 5.78 -5.04
C ASP A 89 -10.56 4.86 -5.58
N ILE A 90 -9.37 4.83 -4.96
CA ILE A 90 -8.31 3.88 -5.33
C ILE A 90 -8.82 2.45 -5.16
N LEU A 91 -9.43 2.12 -4.02
CA LEU A 91 -10.00 0.80 -3.76
C LEU A 91 -11.16 0.48 -4.70
N ALA A 92 -11.96 1.48 -5.11
CA ALA A 92 -13.00 1.30 -6.11
C ALA A 92 -12.43 0.97 -7.49
N GLU A 93 -11.29 1.55 -7.88
CA GLU A 93 -10.59 1.21 -9.13
C GLU A 93 -9.91 -0.17 -9.05
N MET A 94 -9.29 -0.51 -7.92
CA MET A 94 -8.62 -1.80 -7.72
C MET A 94 -9.58 -2.99 -7.73
N ARG A 95 -10.81 -2.81 -7.22
CA ARG A 95 -11.86 -3.85 -7.23
C ARG A 95 -12.48 -4.11 -8.61
N LYS A 96 -12.15 -3.31 -9.63
CA LYS A 96 -12.66 -3.57 -10.98
C LYS A 96 -11.94 -4.78 -11.58
N PRO A 97 -12.57 -5.50 -12.52
CA PRO A 97 -11.90 -6.60 -13.22
C PRO A 97 -10.55 -6.20 -13.80
N ALA A 98 -9.62 -7.16 -13.88
CA ALA A 98 -8.29 -6.95 -14.44
C ALA A 98 -8.34 -6.18 -15.78
N GLY A 99 -7.54 -5.11 -15.88
CA GLY A 99 -7.49 -4.22 -17.04
C GLY A 99 -8.63 -3.20 -17.16
N ARG A 100 -9.58 -3.15 -16.22
CA ARG A 100 -10.64 -2.13 -16.17
C ARG A 100 -10.40 -1.03 -15.15
N GLY A 101 -9.64 -1.31 -14.09
CA GLY A 101 -9.20 -0.33 -13.11
C GLY A 101 -8.32 0.74 -13.74
N LYS A 102 -8.50 1.99 -13.32
CA LYS A 102 -7.72 3.13 -13.79
C LYS A 102 -7.05 3.82 -12.61
N VAL A 103 -5.81 3.43 -12.36
CA VAL A 103 -4.93 4.11 -11.41
C VAL A 103 -3.71 4.66 -12.13
N GLU A 104 -3.31 5.87 -11.77
CA GLU A 104 -2.03 6.47 -12.15
C GLU A 104 -1.16 6.52 -10.91
N MET A 105 0.11 6.14 -11.09
CA MET A 105 1.09 6.11 -10.03
C MET A 105 2.40 6.70 -10.52
N THR A 106 3.15 7.29 -9.61
CA THR A 106 4.49 7.83 -9.91
C THR A 106 5.50 7.19 -8.97
N LEU A 107 6.60 6.69 -9.53
CA LEU A 107 7.73 6.18 -8.75
C LEU A 107 8.30 7.34 -7.92
N MET A 108 8.41 7.12 -6.62
CA MET A 108 8.96 8.11 -5.70
C MET A 108 10.49 8.12 -5.81
N PRO A 109 11.13 9.29 -5.96
CA PRO A 109 12.57 9.36 -6.00
C PRO A 109 13.15 9.02 -4.63
N ARG A 110 14.22 8.21 -4.62
CA ARG A 110 15.00 7.98 -3.40
C ARG A 110 15.72 9.26 -2.99
N ARG A 111 15.76 9.53 -1.70
CA ARG A 111 16.57 10.61 -1.14
C ARG A 111 18.04 10.17 -1.17
N SER A 112 18.88 11.02 -1.76
CA SER A 112 20.35 10.90 -1.78
C SER A 112 20.95 11.24 -0.43
#